data_AF-U7USX8-F1
#
_entry.id   AF-U7USX8-F1
#
_cell.length_a   1.000
_cell.length_b   1.000
_cell.length_c   1.000
_cell.angle_alpha   90.00
_cell.angle_beta   90.00
_cell.angle_gamma   90.00
#
_symmetry.space_group_name_H-M   'P 1'
#
loop_
_entity.id
_entity.type
_entity.pdbx_description
1 polymer ?
#
loop_
_entity_poly.entity_id
_entity_poly.type
_entity_poly.pdbx_seq_one_letter_code
_entity_poly.pdbx_strand_id
1 'polypeptide(L)'
;MFIYISGAVRRPGVYSFPGDVRVGDVVHAAGDVLPYADNGAVNYAAPAADGTHIHIPYDLDGAPGGAAPDDGKVHLNQADERQLATLPGIGPVMAGQILEYRRRRGAFTSTEELKEIKGIGAAKWEQLKDLVEL
;
A
#
# COMPACT_ATOMS: atom_id res chain seq x y z
N MET A 1 -26.57 6.11 -14.23
CA MET A 1 -26.38 4.66 -14.24
C MET A 1 -25.98 4.18 -12.86
N PHE A 2 -26.40 2.98 -12.46
CA PHE A 2 -26.08 2.35 -11.19
C PHE A 2 -25.12 1.19 -11.39
N ILE A 3 -24.03 1.18 -10.63
CA ILE A 3 -23.01 0.13 -10.69
C ILE A 3 -22.80 -0.38 -9.26
N TYR A 4 -22.86 -1.70 -9.09
CA TYR A 4 -22.58 -2.33 -7.81
C TYR A 4 -21.11 -2.73 -7.75
N ILE A 5 -20.43 -2.37 -6.66
CA ILE A 5 -19.05 -2.79 -6.41
C ILE A 5 -18.92 -3.48 -5.05
N SER A 6 -18.21 -4.60 -5.03
CA SER A 6 -18.02 -5.45 -3.85
C SER A 6 -16.62 -6.06 -3.78
N GLY A 7 -16.27 -6.64 -2.64
CA GLY A 7 -14.99 -7.34 -2.45
C GLY A 7 -13.95 -6.44 -1.78
N ALA A 8 -12.71 -6.51 -2.22
CA ALA A 8 -11.56 -5.84 -1.60
C ALA A 8 -11.50 -4.33 -1.94
N VAL A 9 -12.52 -3.57 -1.57
CA VAL A 9 -12.62 -2.11 -1.70
C VAL A 9 -13.04 -1.46 -0.39
N ARG A 10 -12.67 -0.20 -0.14
CA ARG A 10 -12.94 0.43 1.17
C ARG A 10 -14.43 0.60 1.47
N ARG A 11 -15.24 0.92 0.46
CA ARG A 11 -16.68 1.20 0.60
C ARG A 11 -17.47 0.44 -0.46
N PRO A 12 -17.70 -0.87 -0.28
CA PRO A 12 -18.56 -1.63 -1.18
C PRO A 12 -19.99 -1.08 -1.14
N GLY A 13 -20.69 -1.12 -2.27
CA GLY A 13 -22.02 -0.55 -2.39
C GLY A 13 -22.40 -0.24 -3.83
N VAL A 14 -23.56 0.39 -3.99
CA VAL A 14 -24.06 0.83 -5.30
C VAL A 14 -23.75 2.31 -5.48
N TYR A 15 -23.16 2.65 -6.61
CA TYR A 15 -22.78 4.01 -6.97
C TYR A 15 -23.58 4.48 -8.19
N SER A 16 -23.94 5.77 -8.20
CA SER A 16 -24.65 6.41 -9.31
C SER A 16 -23.72 7.33 -10.08
N PHE A 17 -23.63 7.14 -11.39
CA PHE A 17 -22.83 7.96 -12.30
C PHE A 17 -23.70 8.65 -13.36
N PRO A 18 -23.37 9.90 -13.75
CA PRO A 18 -24.17 10.68 -14.69
C PRO A 18 -23.98 10.30 -16.17
N GLY A 19 -22.97 9.51 -16.50
CA GLY A 19 -22.63 9.12 -17.88
C GLY A 19 -21.70 7.91 -17.93
N ASP A 20 -21.07 7.67 -19.08
CA ASP A 20 -20.10 6.60 -19.29
C ASP A 20 -18.94 6.71 -18.29
N VAL A 21 -18.63 5.60 -17.63
CA VAL A 21 -17.53 5.48 -16.68
C VAL A 21 -16.74 4.22 -16.93
N ARG A 22 -15.48 4.20 -16.49
CA ARG A 22 -14.65 2.99 -16.49
C ARG A 22 -14.71 2.31 -15.14
N VAL A 23 -14.34 1.04 -15.11
CA VAL A 23 -14.21 0.25 -13.88
C VAL A 23 -13.34 0.98 -12.85
N GLY A 24 -12.24 1.62 -13.29
CA GLY A 24 -11.37 2.41 -12.40
C GLY A 24 -12.05 3.60 -11.73
N ASP A 25 -12.94 4.30 -12.44
CA ASP A 25 -13.69 5.42 -11.85
C ASP A 25 -14.62 4.93 -10.72
N VAL A 26 -15.19 3.74 -10.90
CA VAL A 26 -16.07 3.11 -9.89
C VAL A 26 -15.26 2.65 -8.67
N VAL A 27 -14.08 2.05 -8.90
CA VAL A 27 -13.19 1.66 -7.80
C VAL A 27 -12.73 2.87 -7.01
N HIS A 28 -12.39 3.97 -7.69
CA HIS A 28 -12.01 5.21 -7.03
C HIS A 28 -13.16 5.79 -6.20
N ALA A 29 -14.38 5.82 -6.74
CA ALA A 29 -15.58 6.23 -5.99
C ALA A 29 -15.83 5.36 -4.75
N ALA A 30 -15.47 4.07 -4.80
CA ALA A 30 -15.51 3.12 -3.69
C ALA A 30 -14.40 3.33 -2.63
N GLY A 31 -13.59 4.37 -2.76
CA GLY A 31 -12.49 4.68 -1.85
C GLY A 31 -11.22 3.89 -2.13
N ASP A 32 -11.05 3.47 -3.39
CA ASP A 32 -9.98 2.63 -3.89
C ASP A 32 -10.00 1.20 -3.29
N VAL A 33 -9.13 0.35 -3.82
CA VAL A 33 -8.97 -1.02 -3.34
C VAL A 33 -8.37 -1.08 -1.94
N LEU A 34 -8.62 -2.18 -1.24
CA LEU A 34 -7.93 -2.52 0.00
C LEU A 34 -6.51 -3.02 -0.31
N PRO A 35 -5.57 -2.92 0.65
CA PRO A 35 -4.18 -3.28 0.40
C PRO A 35 -3.99 -4.71 -0.11
N TYR A 36 -4.82 -5.65 0.36
CA TYR A 36 -4.85 -7.07 -0.01
C TYR A 36 -5.78 -7.38 -1.20
N ALA A 37 -6.08 -6.40 -2.04
CA ALA A 37 -6.82 -6.62 -3.27
C ALA A 37 -5.90 -7.14 -4.38
N ASP A 38 -6.40 -8.06 -5.19
CA ASP A 38 -5.71 -8.43 -6.42
C ASP A 38 -5.99 -7.36 -7.51
N ASN A 39 -5.04 -6.45 -7.64
CA ASN A 39 -5.07 -5.37 -8.64
C ASN A 39 -4.95 -5.89 -10.09
N GLY A 40 -4.46 -7.10 -10.31
CA GLY A 40 -4.29 -7.67 -11.65
C GLY A 40 -5.55 -8.37 -12.17
N ALA A 41 -6.44 -8.80 -11.28
CA ALA A 41 -7.62 -9.59 -11.64
C ALA A 41 -8.72 -8.83 -12.40
N VAL A 42 -8.69 -7.49 -12.37
CA VAL A 42 -9.75 -6.66 -12.94
C VAL A 42 -9.17 -5.64 -13.92
N ASN A 43 -9.80 -5.51 -15.09
CA ASN A 43 -9.41 -4.49 -16.07
C ASN A 43 -10.04 -3.14 -15.72
N TYR A 44 -9.27 -2.28 -15.02
CA TYR A 44 -9.66 -0.92 -14.65
C TYR A 44 -9.99 -0.02 -15.84
N ALA A 45 -9.42 -0.30 -17.01
CA ALA A 45 -9.67 0.48 -18.21
C ALA A 45 -10.97 0.07 -18.93
N ALA A 46 -11.63 -1.02 -18.54
CA ALA A 46 -12.87 -1.45 -19.19
C ALA A 46 -14.00 -0.43 -18.96
N PRO A 47 -14.86 -0.17 -19.96
CA PRO A 47 -16.09 0.59 -19.75
C PRO A 47 -17.04 -0.19 -18.83
N ALA A 48 -17.75 0.50 -17.95
CA ALA A 48 -18.76 -0.08 -17.09
C ALA A 48 -20.16 0.40 -17.53
N ALA A 49 -21.05 -0.55 -17.78
CA ALA A 49 -22.43 -0.28 -18.18
C ALA A 49 -23.35 -0.18 -16.96
N ASP A 50 -24.54 0.40 -17.15
CA ASP A 50 -25.60 0.39 -16.15
C ASP A 50 -25.97 -1.04 -15.73
N GLY A 51 -26.13 -1.26 -14.43
CA GLY A 51 -26.42 -2.57 -13.85
C GLY A 51 -25.21 -3.50 -13.72
N THR A 52 -24.00 -3.05 -14.09
CA THR A 52 -22.79 -3.86 -13.95
C THR A 52 -22.49 -4.15 -12.48
N HIS A 53 -22.04 -5.37 -12.20
CA HIS A 53 -21.44 -5.73 -10.93
C HIS A 53 -19.93 -5.91 -11.09
N ILE A 54 -19.16 -5.12 -10.34
CA ILE A 54 -17.71 -5.19 -10.28
C ILE A 54 -17.33 -5.85 -8.95
N HIS A 55 -16.68 -7.00 -9.02
CA HIS A 55 -16.15 -7.68 -7.84
C HIS A 55 -14.62 -7.60 -7.84
N ILE A 56 -14.04 -6.98 -6.82
CA ILE A 56 -12.59 -6.94 -6.62
C ILE A 56 -12.18 -8.13 -5.75
N PRO A 57 -11.46 -9.13 -6.29
CA PRO A 57 -11.03 -10.28 -5.51
C PRO A 57 -9.96 -9.91 -4.49
N TYR A 58 -9.93 -10.68 -3.41
CA TYR A 58 -8.89 -10.63 -2.40
C TYR A 58 -7.70 -11.45 -2.88
N ASP A 59 -6.50 -10.92 -2.72
CA ASP A 59 -5.29 -11.71 -2.77
C ASP A 59 -4.98 -12.16 -1.34
N LEU A 60 -5.31 -13.41 -1.01
CA LEU A 60 -5.07 -13.99 0.31
C LEU A 60 -3.65 -14.56 0.44
N ASP A 61 -2.99 -14.82 -0.70
CA ASP A 61 -1.59 -15.27 -0.78
C ASP A 61 -0.64 -14.07 -0.90
N GLY A 62 -1.10 -12.96 -1.49
CA GLY A 62 -0.42 -11.66 -1.59
C GLY A 62 -0.83 -10.70 -0.50
N ALA A 63 0.07 -10.59 0.48
CA ALA A 63 0.21 -9.42 1.34
C ALA A 63 0.13 -8.09 0.57
N PRO A 64 -0.14 -6.98 1.27
CA PRO A 64 -0.58 -5.75 0.66
C PRO A 64 0.33 -5.29 -0.48
N GLY A 65 -0.26 -5.11 -1.66
CA GLY A 65 0.35 -4.36 -2.75
C GLY A 65 0.45 -2.90 -2.31
N GLY A 66 1.51 -2.60 -1.56
CA GLY A 66 1.85 -1.26 -1.14
C GLY A 66 2.01 -0.34 -2.35
N ALA A 67 1.52 0.88 -2.16
CA ALA A 67 1.42 1.94 -3.14
C ALA A 67 2.72 2.23 -3.91
N ALA A 68 2.52 2.55 -5.19
CA ALA A 68 3.35 3.31 -6.13
C ALA A 68 4.79 2.80 -6.44
N PRO A 69 5.19 2.79 -7.73
CA PRO A 69 6.57 2.62 -8.12
C PRO A 69 7.32 3.94 -7.88
N ASP A 70 7.85 4.15 -6.68
CA ASP A 70 8.81 5.20 -6.39
C ASP A 70 10.20 4.55 -6.23
N ASP A 71 11.04 4.71 -7.25
CA ASP A 71 12.50 4.44 -7.33
C ASP A 71 13.10 3.17 -6.68
N GLY A 72 12.29 2.20 -6.24
CA GLY A 72 12.74 1.05 -5.46
C GLY A 72 13.08 1.38 -3.99
N LYS A 73 12.63 2.53 -3.47
CA LYS A 73 12.91 2.98 -2.10
C LYS A 73 11.73 2.69 -1.15
N VAL A 74 12.04 2.50 0.12
CA VAL A 74 11.09 2.17 1.18
C VAL A 74 10.79 3.41 2.01
N HIS A 75 9.53 3.85 1.98
CA HIS A 75 9.05 5.03 2.69
C HIS A 75 8.85 4.75 4.19
N LEU A 76 9.67 5.32 5.07
CA LEU A 76 9.72 4.93 6.49
C LEU A 76 8.43 5.22 7.27
N ASN A 77 7.72 6.29 6.91
CA ASN A 77 6.47 6.66 7.58
C ASN A 77 5.24 5.89 7.07
N GLN A 78 5.28 5.37 5.85
CA GLN A 78 4.15 4.67 5.23
C GLN A 78 4.35 3.16 5.18
N ALA A 79 5.59 2.70 5.15
CA ALA A 79 5.92 1.30 5.00
C ALA A 79 5.37 0.45 6.16
N ASP A 80 4.87 -0.71 5.77
CA ASP A 80 4.49 -1.78 6.68
C ASP A 80 5.67 -2.75 6.96
N GLU A 81 5.47 -3.68 7.89
CA GLU A 81 6.54 -4.56 8.38
C GLU A 81 7.19 -5.36 7.25
N ARG A 82 6.39 -5.80 6.26
CA ARG A 82 6.89 -6.61 5.15
C ARG A 82 7.74 -5.76 4.21
N GLN A 83 7.28 -4.54 3.90
CA GLN A 83 8.06 -3.59 3.09
C GLN A 83 9.35 -3.17 3.78
N LEU A 84 9.35 -2.98 5.10
CA LEU A 84 10.59 -2.71 5.84
C LEU A 84 11.52 -3.93 5.83
N ALA A 85 10.98 -5.15 5.85
CA ALA A 85 11.74 -6.39 5.83
C ALA A 85 12.34 -6.76 4.45
N THR A 86 12.03 -6.02 3.38
CA THR A 86 12.72 -6.19 2.09
C THR A 86 14.11 -5.55 2.09
N LEU A 87 14.38 -4.65 3.04
CA LEU A 87 15.65 -3.95 3.16
C LEU A 87 16.78 -4.89 3.60
N PRO A 88 17.98 -4.78 3.01
CA PRO A 88 19.10 -5.65 3.33
C PRO A 88 19.49 -5.54 4.81
N GLY A 89 19.45 -6.66 5.53
CA GLY A 89 19.78 -6.72 6.95
C GLY A 89 18.67 -6.24 7.90
N ILE A 90 17.48 -5.94 7.38
CA ILE A 90 16.25 -5.69 8.16
C ILE A 90 15.36 -6.94 8.05
N GLY A 91 15.39 -7.78 9.08
CA GLY A 91 14.43 -8.89 9.21
C GLY A 91 13.14 -8.48 9.91
N PRO A 92 12.16 -9.39 10.08
CA PRO A 92 10.88 -9.10 10.73
C PRO A 92 11.04 -8.51 12.14
N VAL A 93 12.03 -8.97 12.90
CA VAL A 93 12.34 -8.42 14.24
C VAL A 93 12.74 -6.94 14.15
N MET A 94 13.59 -6.60 13.18
CA MET A 94 14.11 -5.24 13.01
C MET A 94 13.05 -4.31 12.42
N ALA A 95 12.25 -4.79 11.46
CA ALA A 95 11.08 -4.10 10.93
C ALA A 95 10.07 -3.77 12.04
N GLY A 96 9.80 -4.71 12.93
CA GLY A 96 8.97 -4.49 14.11
C GLY A 96 9.51 -3.38 15.01
N GLN A 97 10.83 -3.30 15.21
CA GLN A 97 11.47 -2.23 15.98
C GLN A 97 11.33 -0.84 15.32
N ILE A 98 11.40 -0.76 13.99
CA ILE A 98 11.16 0.48 13.23
C ILE A 98 9.73 0.96 13.43
N LEU A 99 8.75 0.06 13.34
CA LEU A 99 7.34 0.39 13.59
C LEU A 99 7.07 0.76 15.05
N GLU A 100 7.78 0.15 16.00
CA GLU A 100 7.70 0.52 17.42
C GLU A 100 8.29 1.91 17.66
N TYR A 101 9.44 2.20 17.07
CA TYR A 101 10.07 3.52 17.12
C TYR A 101 9.12 4.60 16.58
N ARG A 102 8.50 4.35 15.41
CA ARG A 102 7.50 5.24 14.82
C ARG A 102 6.29 5.47 15.74
N ARG A 103 5.85 4.44 16.45
CA ARG A 103 4.73 4.53 17.40
C ARG A 103 5.08 5.32 18.67
N ARG A 104 6.30 5.16 19.20
CA ARG A 104 6.71 5.84 20.44
C ARG A 104 7.14 7.27 20.24
N ARG A 105 7.92 7.53 19.19
CA ARG A 105 8.55 8.84 18.96
C ARG A 105 7.72 9.72 18.01
N GLY A 106 6.88 9.11 17.19
CA GLY A 106 6.14 9.77 16.11
C GLY A 106 6.75 9.45 14.75
N ALA A 107 6.26 10.14 13.71
CA ALA A 107 6.79 10.00 12.36
C ALA A 107 8.29 10.34 12.31
N PHE A 108 9.03 9.64 11.45
CA PHE A 108 10.40 9.97 11.10
C PHE A 108 10.43 11.35 10.43
N THR A 109 11.30 12.20 10.93
CA THR A 109 11.60 13.55 10.40
C THR A 109 12.88 13.57 9.57
N SER A 110 13.76 12.58 9.76
CA SER A 110 14.95 12.32 8.94
C SER A 110 15.15 10.82 8.77
N THR A 111 15.61 10.40 7.59
CA THR A 111 15.96 8.98 7.34
C THR A 111 17.10 8.50 8.24
N GLU A 112 17.95 9.42 8.72
CA GLU A 112 19.07 9.12 9.62
C GLU A 112 18.63 8.67 11.02
N GLU A 113 17.40 8.96 11.42
CA GLU A 113 16.84 8.51 12.71
C GLU A 113 16.79 6.98 12.83
N LEU A 114 16.88 6.25 11.71
CA LEU A 114 17.07 4.80 11.72
C LEU A 114 18.31 4.38 12.53
N LYS A 115 19.34 5.23 12.62
CA LYS A 115 20.56 4.97 13.43
C LYS A 115 20.27 4.91 14.93
N GLU A 116 19.16 5.51 15.40
CA GLU A 116 18.78 5.48 16.81
C GLU A 116 18.09 4.15 17.19
N ILE A 117 17.74 3.33 16.20
CA ILE A 117 17.14 2.02 16.42
C ILE A 117 18.24 1.01 16.76
N LYS A 118 18.11 0.39 17.92
CA LYS A 118 19.06 -0.63 18.42
C LYS A 118 19.22 -1.77 17.41
N GLY A 119 20.38 -1.81 16.75
CA GLY A 119 20.71 -2.83 15.75
C GLY A 119 20.91 -2.29 14.33
N ILE A 120 20.62 -1.01 14.08
CA ILE A 120 21.00 -0.28 12.85
C ILE A 120 22.15 0.66 13.21
N GLY A 121 23.39 0.15 13.07
CA GLY A 121 24.60 0.96 13.22
C GLY A 121 25.00 1.64 11.91
N ALA A 122 26.10 2.40 11.93
CA ALA A 122 26.64 3.12 10.77
C ALA A 122 26.82 2.22 9.53
N ALA A 123 27.32 0.99 9.72
CA ALA A 123 27.53 0.03 8.64
C ALA A 123 26.24 -0.40 7.94
N LYS A 124 25.14 -0.59 8.69
CA LYS A 124 23.83 -0.91 8.11
C LYS A 124 23.20 0.33 7.50
N TRP A 125 23.31 1.48 8.15
CA TRP A 125 22.82 2.73 7.61
C TRP A 125 23.41 3.06 6.23
N GLU A 126 24.71 2.83 6.02
CA GLU A 126 25.36 3.01 4.71
C GLU A 126 24.72 2.19 3.59
N GLN A 127 24.19 1.00 3.90
CA GLN A 127 23.51 0.12 2.95
C GLN A 127 22.05 0.53 2.72
N LEU A 128 21.44 1.21 3.70
CA LEU A 128 20.02 1.55 3.71
C LEU A 128 19.74 2.96 3.20
N LYS A 129 20.69 3.90 3.35
CA LYS A 129 20.49 5.34 3.10
C LYS A 129 19.97 5.69 1.70
N ASP A 130 20.27 4.86 0.70
CA ASP A 130 19.83 5.06 -0.68
C ASP A 130 18.53 4.30 -1.01
N LEU A 131 18.13 3.37 -0.15
CA LEU A 131 16.96 2.50 -0.28
C LEU A 131 15.77 2.97 0.55
N VAL A 132 15.87 4.10 1.26
CA VAL A 132 14.82 4.59 2.15
C VAL A 132 14.51 6.06 1.90
N GLU A 133 13.26 6.43 2.13
CA GLU A 133 12.75 7.79 2.04
C GLU A 133 11.75 8.08 3.17
N LEU A 134 11.31 9.33 3.31
CA LEU A 134 10.52 9.77 4.47
C LEU A 134 9.04 9.73 4.27
#